data_AF-A0A520QWV1-F1
#
_entry.id   AF-A0A520QWV1-F1
#
_cell.length_a   1.000
_cell.length_b   1.000
_cell.length_c   1.000
_cell.angle_alpha   90.00
_cell.angle_beta   90.00
_cell.angle_gamma   90.00
#
_symmetry.space_group_name_H-M   'P 1'
#
loop_
_entity.id
_entity.type
_entity.pdbx_description
1 polymer ?
#
loop_
_entity_poly.entity_id
_entity_poly.type
_entity_poly.pdbx_seq_one_letter_code
_entity_poly.pdbx_strand_id
1 'polypeptide(L)'
;MNDDLSGFSMLELFRLEAESQAEILSSGVLAIEEQRQSAETIESLMRAAHSLKGAARIVGLDAAVQVAHALEDVFLAAGDNKISVQPTHADILLTGIDFLSSIAAADNGTDTTWQDKANTCVRDLQALTSSAPQQASDSTPESAGPPTTDGTHTTQPAIPDSSITTEPNQQETETAGKEKPQHDALQNTTETKSGATAENAPTGTGPTDAPLPQKKTGSHDSGKPQADPTDSTNDEEDRVVRVSAGSLTRLVGLAGESLVEARQLRPFADSLLTLRESQTDLCDQITACEEKIRSAGLPPSQMTLIESLRQRSVQSLDKLTKIIEAFEGFARRNEDLSERLHREVIFSRMRPLADGIHGFPRLVRDVSRQLNKQVRLVVNGEQTGVDRDILDKLEAPLSHLVRNALDHGMELPDDRLREGKPAGGTITIDAGHRAGSLTISITDDGRGINLESLKTKIIERELVTPQVAERLSEAELLEFLFLPGFSTRNKVTEISGRGVGLDVVQTMVKAVGGTVRITTQPGTQTCFTLQLPITMSVIRALLVDIGGEPYAFPLPRIDHILTCRREEIASVEARNYIDHDGVAIGLVHACNVFDIEMPDSDEDTISVVVVSDRGQRFG
;
A
#
# COMPACT_ATOMS: atom_id res chain seq x y z
N MET A 1 19.85 -16.70 -17.45
CA MET A 1 18.85 -15.93 -18.23
C MET A 1 18.45 -16.75 -19.44
N ASN A 2 17.16 -16.86 -19.70
CA ASN A 2 16.56 -17.25 -20.98
C ASN A 2 15.08 -16.88 -20.82
N ASP A 3 14.75 -15.62 -21.07
CA ASP A 3 13.34 -15.24 -21.28
C ASP A 3 12.89 -15.86 -22.60
N ASP A 4 11.63 -16.32 -22.65
CA ASP A 4 11.06 -16.86 -23.88
C ASP A 4 10.63 -15.72 -24.80
N LEU A 5 11.64 -15.03 -25.35
CA LEU A 5 11.53 -13.88 -26.24
C LEU A 5 10.86 -14.23 -27.59
N SER A 6 10.44 -15.47 -27.80
CA SER A 6 9.84 -15.96 -29.05
C SER A 6 8.46 -15.37 -29.37
N GLY A 7 7.78 -14.79 -28.37
CA GLY A 7 6.43 -14.21 -28.51
C GLY A 7 6.37 -12.70 -28.77
N PHE A 8 7.44 -11.95 -28.48
CA PHE A 8 7.45 -10.48 -28.62
C PHE A 8 8.02 -10.02 -29.96
N SER A 9 7.48 -8.93 -30.51
CA SER A 9 8.12 -8.30 -31.66
C SER A 9 9.38 -7.52 -31.25
N MET A 10 10.36 -7.37 -32.15
CA MET A 10 11.59 -6.62 -31.84
C MET A 10 11.31 -5.15 -31.48
N LEU A 11 10.26 -4.54 -32.06
CA LEU A 11 9.81 -3.18 -31.75
C LEU A 11 9.18 -3.09 -30.35
N GLU A 12 8.47 -4.14 -29.92
CA GLU A 12 7.83 -4.23 -28.60
C GLU A 12 8.87 -4.46 -27.48
N LEU A 13 9.92 -5.24 -27.76
CA LEU A 13 11.10 -5.33 -26.89
C LEU A 13 11.84 -3.97 -26.79
N PHE A 14 12.00 -3.26 -27.91
CA PHE A 14 12.53 -1.89 -27.88
C PHE A 14 11.63 -0.93 -27.11
N ARG A 15 10.29 -1.07 -27.17
CA ARG A 15 9.40 -0.21 -26.40
C ARG A 15 9.56 -0.39 -24.90
N LEU A 16 9.64 -1.64 -24.42
CA LEU A 16 9.89 -1.95 -23.00
C LEU A 16 11.27 -1.43 -22.52
N GLU A 17 12.31 -1.58 -23.33
CA GLU A 17 13.64 -1.04 -23.03
C GLU A 17 13.64 0.50 -23.04
N ALA A 18 13.02 1.13 -24.04
CA ALA A 18 12.96 2.58 -24.15
C ALA A 18 12.15 3.22 -23.02
N GLU A 19 11.06 2.58 -22.58
CA GLU A 19 10.25 2.97 -21.42
C GLU A 19 11.10 2.96 -20.14
N SER A 20 11.73 1.82 -19.81
CA SER A 20 12.56 1.68 -18.61
C SER A 20 13.80 2.61 -18.61
N GLN A 21 14.50 2.75 -19.74
CA GLN A 21 15.65 3.64 -19.83
C GLN A 21 15.24 5.13 -19.84
N ALA A 22 14.07 5.49 -20.38
CA ALA A 22 13.55 6.86 -20.33
C ALA A 22 13.15 7.30 -18.92
N GLU A 23 12.68 6.39 -18.07
CA GLU A 23 12.44 6.64 -16.64
C GLU A 23 13.74 7.00 -15.90
N ILE A 24 14.78 6.18 -16.09
CA ILE A 24 16.13 6.40 -15.51
C ILE A 24 16.70 7.73 -16.00
N LEU A 25 16.62 7.98 -17.32
CA LEU A 25 17.09 9.21 -17.95
C LEU A 25 16.35 10.45 -17.42
N SER A 26 15.02 10.40 -17.33
CA SER A 26 14.21 11.51 -16.80
C SER A 26 14.55 11.79 -15.33
N SER A 27 14.64 10.75 -14.51
CA SER A 27 14.89 10.86 -13.07
C SER A 27 16.28 11.44 -12.76
N GLY A 28 17.33 11.00 -13.47
CA GLY A 28 18.67 11.56 -13.31
C GLY A 28 18.79 13.00 -13.80
N VAL A 29 18.10 13.37 -14.89
CA VAL A 29 18.07 14.76 -15.39
C VAL A 29 17.34 15.71 -14.43
N LEU A 30 16.29 15.24 -13.75
CA LEU A 30 15.61 15.98 -12.68
C LEU A 30 16.51 16.16 -11.45
N ALA A 31 17.24 15.12 -11.05
CA ALA A 31 18.21 15.21 -9.94
C ALA A 31 19.33 16.23 -10.23
N ILE A 32 19.77 16.36 -11.49
CA ILE A 32 20.74 17.38 -11.92
C ILE A 32 20.15 18.80 -11.83
N GLU A 33 18.88 19.01 -12.23
CA GLU A 33 18.22 20.31 -12.09
C GLU A 33 18.14 20.77 -10.63
N GLU A 34 17.85 19.86 -9.70
CA GLU A 34 17.86 20.11 -8.25
C GLU A 34 19.27 20.22 -7.63
N GLN A 35 20.33 20.27 -8.45
CA GLN A 35 21.74 20.34 -8.03
C GLN A 35 22.20 19.11 -7.21
N ARG A 36 21.48 17.98 -7.29
CA ARG A 36 21.82 16.69 -6.67
C ARG A 36 22.70 15.81 -7.56
N GLN A 37 23.50 16.40 -8.45
CA GLN A 37 24.40 15.67 -9.36
C GLN A 37 25.50 14.92 -8.58
N SER A 38 25.54 13.59 -8.72
CA SER A 38 26.69 12.77 -8.33
C SER A 38 27.36 12.11 -9.55
N ALA A 39 28.57 11.58 -9.37
CA ALA A 39 29.24 10.80 -10.42
C ALA A 39 28.42 9.53 -10.79
N GLU A 40 27.81 8.89 -9.79
CA GLU A 40 26.91 7.74 -9.95
C GLU A 40 25.64 8.10 -10.74
N THR A 41 25.06 9.29 -10.54
CA THR A 41 23.95 9.78 -11.36
C THR A 41 24.36 9.88 -12.83
N ILE A 42 25.53 10.47 -13.12
CA ILE A 42 26.02 10.62 -14.49
C ILE A 42 26.35 9.26 -15.11
N GLU A 43 26.96 8.35 -14.38
CA GLU A 43 27.25 6.99 -14.90
C GLU A 43 25.96 6.22 -15.20
N SER A 44 24.93 6.33 -14.36
CA SER A 44 23.61 5.74 -14.60
C SER A 44 22.98 6.29 -15.89
N LEU A 45 23.01 7.62 -16.08
CA LEU A 45 22.53 8.29 -17.30
C LEU A 45 23.30 7.85 -18.56
N MET A 46 24.63 7.71 -18.48
CA MET A 46 25.46 7.18 -19.56
C MET A 46 25.06 5.74 -19.95
N ARG A 47 24.92 4.86 -18.95
CA ARG A 47 24.53 3.45 -19.16
C ARG A 47 23.14 3.34 -19.80
N ALA A 48 22.18 4.15 -19.35
CA ALA A 48 20.82 4.16 -19.88
C ALA A 48 20.76 4.63 -21.34
N ALA A 49 21.42 5.75 -21.67
CA ALA A 49 21.53 6.25 -23.04
C ALA A 49 22.21 5.22 -23.98
N HIS A 50 23.26 4.55 -23.50
CA HIS A 50 23.96 3.50 -24.25
C HIS A 50 23.08 2.28 -24.53
N SER A 51 22.30 1.81 -23.54
CA SER A 51 21.38 0.68 -23.73
C SER A 51 20.29 1.00 -24.76
N LEU A 52 19.66 2.18 -24.64
CA LEU A 52 18.63 2.64 -25.56
C LEU A 52 19.20 2.82 -26.99
N LYS A 53 20.41 3.37 -27.15
CA LYS A 53 21.13 3.42 -28.44
C LYS A 53 21.36 2.02 -29.04
N GLY A 54 21.68 1.04 -28.19
CA GLY A 54 21.83 -0.36 -28.58
C GLY A 54 20.52 -0.97 -29.09
N ALA A 55 19.44 -0.85 -28.32
CA ALA A 55 18.14 -1.40 -28.67
C ALA A 55 17.52 -0.73 -29.92
N ALA A 56 17.62 0.60 -30.04
CA ALA A 56 17.18 1.33 -31.23
C ALA A 56 17.91 0.85 -32.51
N ARG A 57 19.20 0.50 -32.40
CA ARG A 57 20.00 -0.03 -33.52
C ARG A 57 19.60 -1.46 -33.91
N ILE A 58 19.14 -2.28 -32.97
CA ILE A 58 18.66 -3.64 -33.24
C ILE A 58 17.35 -3.61 -34.04
N VAL A 59 16.48 -2.63 -33.79
CA VAL A 59 15.21 -2.45 -34.52
C VAL A 59 15.39 -1.65 -35.83
N GLY A 60 16.50 -0.93 -35.99
CA GLY A 60 16.79 -0.11 -37.18
C GLY A 60 16.15 1.28 -37.15
N LEU A 61 15.85 1.81 -35.96
CA LEU A 61 15.26 3.15 -35.77
C LEU A 61 16.37 4.21 -35.77
N ASP A 62 16.94 4.51 -36.95
CA ASP A 62 18.09 5.42 -37.10
C ASP A 62 17.91 6.78 -36.42
N ALA A 63 16.71 7.36 -36.49
CA ALA A 63 16.38 8.63 -35.83
C ALA A 63 16.47 8.54 -34.29
N ALA A 64 16.09 7.40 -33.70
CA ALA A 64 16.25 7.13 -32.27
C ALA A 64 17.72 6.87 -31.91
N VAL A 65 18.46 6.11 -32.74
CA VAL A 65 19.91 5.87 -32.56
C VAL A 65 20.67 7.20 -32.49
N GLN A 66 20.33 8.17 -33.34
CA GLN A 66 20.98 9.48 -33.38
C GLN A 66 20.74 10.31 -32.10
N VAL A 67 19.50 10.38 -31.61
CA VAL A 67 19.18 11.15 -30.38
C VAL A 67 19.73 10.46 -29.12
N ALA A 68 19.65 9.12 -29.04
CA ALA A 68 20.23 8.36 -27.94
C ALA A 68 21.77 8.53 -27.87
N HIS A 69 22.44 8.53 -29.03
CA HIS A 69 23.87 8.80 -29.13
C HIS A 69 24.25 10.23 -28.71
N ALA A 70 23.45 11.23 -29.11
CA ALA A 70 23.69 12.61 -28.70
C ALA A 70 23.48 12.84 -27.18
N LEU A 71 22.53 12.13 -26.55
CA LEU A 71 22.39 12.11 -25.09
C LEU A 71 23.60 11.44 -24.42
N GLU A 72 24.03 10.29 -24.92
CA GLU A 72 25.21 9.57 -24.42
C GLU A 72 26.49 10.41 -24.52
N ASP A 73 26.72 11.12 -25.64
CA ASP A 73 27.84 12.04 -25.82
C ASP A 73 27.84 13.19 -24.78
N VAL A 74 26.66 13.73 -24.45
CA VAL A 74 26.51 14.78 -23.42
C VAL A 74 26.84 14.21 -22.03
N PHE A 75 26.34 13.03 -21.69
CA PHE A 75 26.62 12.41 -20.38
C PHE A 75 28.08 11.90 -20.26
N LEU A 76 28.67 11.39 -21.35
CA LEU A 76 30.10 11.06 -21.43
C LEU A 76 30.98 12.29 -21.18
N ALA A 77 30.68 13.41 -21.84
CA ALA A 77 31.41 14.66 -21.64
C ALA A 77 31.23 15.21 -20.21
N ALA A 78 30.11 14.93 -19.55
CA ALA A 78 29.89 15.25 -18.14
C ALA A 78 30.69 14.34 -17.19
N GLY A 79 30.73 13.02 -17.44
CA GLY A 79 31.49 12.05 -16.64
C GLY A 79 33.01 12.29 -16.72
N ASP A 80 33.50 12.64 -17.92
CA ASP A 80 34.89 13.07 -18.15
C ASP A 80 35.22 14.45 -17.56
N ASN A 81 34.26 15.15 -16.91
CA ASN A 81 34.38 16.53 -16.41
C ASN A 81 34.76 17.56 -17.51
N LYS A 82 34.50 17.25 -18.79
CA LYS A 82 34.71 18.16 -19.94
C LYS A 82 33.62 19.22 -20.04
N ILE A 83 32.41 18.90 -19.60
CA ILE A 83 31.32 19.84 -19.34
C ILE A 83 30.74 19.62 -17.95
N SER A 84 30.01 20.62 -17.44
CA SER A 84 29.16 20.47 -16.26
C SER A 84 27.70 20.69 -16.68
N VAL A 85 26.84 19.69 -16.44
CA VAL A 85 25.43 19.76 -16.84
C VAL A 85 24.70 20.71 -15.90
N GLN A 86 24.42 21.93 -16.38
CA GLN A 86 23.70 22.93 -15.61
C GLN A 86 22.20 22.63 -15.59
N PRO A 87 21.45 23.10 -14.57
CA PRO A 87 19.98 23.06 -14.57
C PRO A 87 19.34 23.65 -15.83
N THR A 88 19.98 24.65 -16.46
CA THR A 88 19.57 25.25 -17.74
C THR A 88 19.62 24.29 -18.94
N HIS A 89 20.33 23.16 -18.84
CA HIS A 89 20.42 22.15 -19.90
C HIS A 89 19.30 21.10 -19.80
N ALA A 90 18.63 21.00 -18.65
CA ALA A 90 17.72 19.90 -18.35
C ALA A 90 16.49 19.85 -19.28
N ASP A 91 16.04 20.98 -19.82
CA ASP A 91 14.91 21.03 -20.77
C ASP A 91 15.26 20.42 -22.13
N ILE A 92 16.48 20.67 -22.62
CA ILE A 92 16.99 20.10 -23.89
C ILE A 92 17.21 18.58 -23.73
N LEU A 93 17.72 18.16 -22.56
CA LEU A 93 17.87 16.74 -22.21
C LEU A 93 16.51 16.02 -22.15
N LEU A 94 15.52 16.57 -21.43
CA LEU A 94 14.17 16.00 -21.39
C LEU A 94 13.50 15.97 -22.78
N THR A 95 13.70 17.00 -23.61
CA THR A 95 13.19 17.01 -25.00
C THR A 95 13.79 15.87 -25.84
N GLY A 96 15.08 15.55 -25.63
CA GLY A 96 15.74 14.40 -26.25
C GLY A 96 15.17 13.05 -25.77
N ILE A 97 14.84 12.95 -24.48
CA ILE A 97 14.23 11.74 -23.89
C ILE A 97 12.79 11.56 -24.38
N ASP A 98 12.00 12.63 -24.44
CA ASP A 98 10.63 12.63 -24.99
C ASP A 98 10.57 12.18 -26.43
N PHE A 99 11.55 12.57 -27.25
CA PHE A 99 11.66 12.09 -28.62
C PHE A 99 11.81 10.56 -28.67
N LEU A 100 12.61 9.98 -27.78
CA LEU A 100 12.86 8.53 -27.72
C LEU A 100 11.63 7.77 -27.23
N SER A 101 10.93 8.25 -26.21
CA SER A 101 9.64 7.68 -25.79
C SER A 101 8.57 7.79 -26.88
N SER A 102 8.52 8.94 -27.58
CA SER A 102 7.53 9.19 -28.64
C SER A 102 7.72 8.30 -29.86
N ILE A 103 8.96 8.01 -30.27
CA ILE A 103 9.24 7.10 -31.39
C ILE A 103 9.12 5.62 -31.00
N ALA A 104 9.35 5.27 -29.72
CA ALA A 104 9.07 3.93 -29.19
C ALA A 104 7.56 3.63 -29.07
N ALA A 105 6.73 4.65 -28.83
CA ALA A 105 5.28 4.54 -28.78
C ALA A 105 4.59 4.58 -30.17
N ALA A 106 5.35 4.71 -31.27
CA ALA A 106 4.79 4.88 -32.62
C ALA A 106 4.65 3.55 -33.38
N ASP A 107 3.42 3.18 -33.77
CA ASP A 107 3.13 1.94 -34.50
C ASP A 107 3.76 1.84 -35.90
N ASN A 108 4.30 2.93 -36.46
CA ASN A 108 4.85 3.01 -37.81
C ASN A 108 6.25 3.64 -37.83
N GLY A 109 7.29 2.80 -37.93
CA GLY A 109 8.70 3.20 -37.81
C GLY A 109 9.34 3.97 -38.98
N THR A 110 8.58 4.40 -40.00
CA THR A 110 9.13 5.07 -41.20
C THR A 110 8.29 6.28 -41.65
N ASP A 111 7.99 7.21 -40.73
CA ASP A 111 7.54 8.55 -41.09
C ASP A 111 8.71 9.53 -41.13
N THR A 112 8.86 10.28 -42.24
CA THR A 112 9.97 11.24 -42.42
C THR A 112 9.97 12.36 -41.38
N THR A 113 8.83 12.63 -40.72
CA THR A 113 8.74 13.63 -39.64
C THR A 113 9.64 13.30 -38.44
N TRP A 114 10.01 12.03 -38.22
CA TRP A 114 10.93 11.64 -37.15
C TRP A 114 12.36 12.08 -37.40
N GLN A 115 12.84 12.05 -38.65
CA GLN A 115 14.23 12.41 -38.96
C GLN A 115 14.48 13.91 -38.81
N ASP A 116 13.55 14.77 -39.20
CA ASP A 116 13.68 16.23 -39.01
C ASP A 116 13.60 16.65 -37.53
N LYS A 117 12.79 15.96 -36.74
CA LYS A 117 12.77 16.10 -35.28
C LYS A 117 14.10 15.65 -34.66
N ALA A 118 14.61 14.46 -35.03
CA ALA A 118 15.92 13.97 -34.57
C ALA A 118 17.06 14.94 -34.95
N ASN A 119 17.10 15.42 -36.19
CA ASN A 119 18.06 16.43 -36.67
C ASN A 119 18.03 17.73 -35.83
N THR A 120 16.89 18.05 -35.22
CA THR A 120 16.73 19.21 -34.33
C THR A 120 17.22 18.88 -32.92
N CYS A 121 16.71 17.83 -32.29
CA CYS A 121 17.13 17.39 -30.96
C CYS A 121 18.66 17.14 -30.87
N VAL A 122 19.25 16.50 -31.89
CA VAL A 122 20.70 16.26 -31.96
C VAL A 122 21.49 17.57 -32.02
N ARG A 123 21.02 18.57 -32.78
CA ARG A 123 21.67 19.90 -32.86
C ARG A 123 21.67 20.60 -31.50
N ASP A 124 20.52 20.57 -30.83
CA ASP A 124 20.34 21.26 -29.55
C ASP A 124 21.14 20.57 -28.43
N LEU A 125 21.23 19.23 -28.45
CA LEU A 125 22.12 18.46 -27.58
C LEU A 125 23.61 18.72 -27.87
N GLN A 126 24.01 18.77 -29.13
CA GLN A 126 25.40 19.08 -29.53
C GLN A 126 25.81 20.52 -29.20
N ALA A 127 24.87 21.45 -29.08
CA ALA A 127 25.15 22.80 -28.59
C ALA A 127 25.61 22.79 -27.12
N LEU A 128 25.14 21.84 -26.30
CA LEU A 128 25.55 21.69 -24.89
C LEU A 128 27.02 21.31 -24.75
N THR A 129 27.49 20.35 -25.56
CA THR A 129 28.91 19.91 -25.55
C THR A 129 29.84 20.90 -26.24
N SER A 130 29.33 21.66 -27.21
CA SER A 130 30.11 22.67 -27.94
C SER A 130 30.31 23.98 -27.15
N SER A 131 29.52 24.25 -26.12
CA SER A 131 29.51 25.52 -25.37
C SER A 131 30.51 25.58 -24.20
N ALA A 132 31.65 24.90 -24.31
CA ALA A 132 32.73 25.04 -23.34
C ALA A 132 33.38 26.43 -23.43
N PRO A 133 33.68 27.12 -22.31
CA PRO A 133 34.24 28.47 -22.34
C PRO A 133 35.68 28.46 -22.83
N GLN A 134 35.88 28.86 -24.09
CA GLN A 134 37.19 29.03 -24.72
C GLN A 134 37.91 30.26 -24.17
N GLN A 135 38.46 30.14 -22.94
CA GLN A 135 39.21 31.21 -22.29
C GLN A 135 40.41 31.65 -23.13
N ALA A 136 40.62 32.97 -23.19
CA ALA A 136 41.52 33.59 -24.15
C ALA A 136 43.00 33.26 -23.87
N SER A 137 43.66 32.67 -24.85
CA SER A 137 45.11 32.49 -24.89
C SER A 137 45.82 33.78 -25.32
N ASP A 138 45.75 34.84 -24.51
CA ASP A 138 46.59 36.03 -24.73
C ASP A 138 46.95 36.76 -23.42
N SER A 139 48.09 36.37 -22.82
CA SER A 139 48.96 37.26 -22.03
C SER A 139 50.32 36.58 -21.77
N THR A 140 51.37 37.07 -22.44
CA THR A 140 52.75 36.59 -22.24
C THR A 140 53.32 37.14 -20.91
N PRO A 141 54.02 36.35 -20.08
CA PRO A 141 54.52 36.80 -18.78
C PRO A 141 55.84 37.60 -18.88
N GLU A 142 55.97 38.67 -18.08
CA GLU A 142 57.26 39.36 -17.90
C GLU A 142 57.54 39.76 -16.43
N SER A 143 58.46 39.02 -15.82
CA SER A 143 59.44 39.40 -14.78
C SER A 143 59.04 40.22 -13.54
N ALA A 144 59.09 39.56 -12.37
CA ALA A 144 59.63 40.13 -11.13
C ALA A 144 60.46 39.05 -10.38
N GLY A 145 61.53 39.45 -9.68
CA GLY A 145 62.61 38.55 -9.23
C GLY A 145 62.41 37.82 -7.88
N PRO A 146 63.34 36.91 -7.51
CA PRO A 146 63.22 36.00 -6.38
C PRO A 146 63.90 36.49 -5.09
N PRO A 147 63.68 35.79 -3.97
CA PRO A 147 64.72 35.58 -2.95
C PRO A 147 65.03 34.09 -2.72
N THR A 148 66.31 33.76 -2.57
CA THR A 148 66.79 32.42 -2.19
C THR A 148 67.17 32.36 -0.70
N THR A 149 66.57 31.40 0.01
CA THR A 149 67.14 30.59 1.12
C THR A 149 68.30 31.15 1.97
N ASP A 150 68.11 31.17 3.29
CA ASP A 150 69.02 30.41 4.18
C ASP A 150 68.41 30.06 5.55
N GLY A 151 68.67 28.80 5.98
CA GLY A 151 68.81 28.33 7.38
C GLY A 151 67.56 28.10 8.26
N THR A 152 67.48 27.05 9.11
CA THR A 152 68.33 25.85 9.35
C THR A 152 67.50 24.74 10.02
N HIS A 153 67.86 23.45 9.86
CA HIS A 153 67.20 22.28 10.48
C HIS A 153 67.31 22.21 12.03
N THR A 154 66.35 21.52 12.69
CA THR A 154 66.52 20.61 13.85
C THR A 154 65.29 19.67 13.97
N THR A 155 65.37 18.54 14.68
CA THR A 155 64.41 17.40 14.64
C THR A 155 64.00 16.82 16.01
N GLN A 156 62.82 16.17 16.08
CA GLN A 156 62.37 15.16 17.10
C GLN A 156 62.09 15.65 18.57
N PRO A 157 61.49 14.84 19.49
CA PRO A 157 60.55 13.69 19.35
C PRO A 157 59.35 13.61 20.37
N ALA A 158 58.34 12.77 20.03
CA ALA A 158 57.46 11.84 20.82
C ALA A 158 57.04 11.99 22.33
N ILE A 159 55.72 11.76 22.59
CA ILE A 159 55.08 10.88 23.67
C ILE A 159 55.19 11.37 25.17
N PRO A 160 54.23 11.15 26.14
CA PRO A 160 53.17 10.11 26.29
C PRO A 160 51.74 10.54 26.79
N ASP A 161 50.88 9.54 27.08
CA ASP A 161 49.55 9.58 27.76
C ASP A 161 49.53 10.03 29.25
N SER A 162 48.34 10.42 29.77
CA SER A 162 47.77 9.87 31.03
C SER A 162 46.34 10.37 31.42
N SER A 163 45.34 9.51 31.19
CA SER A 163 44.26 9.07 32.13
C SER A 163 43.52 9.99 33.15
N ILE A 164 42.17 9.92 33.09
CA ILE A 164 41.17 9.85 34.20
C ILE A 164 40.87 11.11 35.07
N THR A 165 39.57 11.49 35.15
CA THR A 165 38.72 11.59 36.38
C THR A 165 37.25 11.95 36.01
N THR A 166 36.28 11.56 36.84
CA THR A 166 34.81 11.68 36.63
C THR A 166 34.11 12.64 37.61
N GLU A 167 32.85 13.01 37.30
CA GLU A 167 31.84 13.56 38.23
C GLU A 167 32.04 15.04 38.72
N PRO A 168 31.03 15.74 39.31
CA PRO A 168 29.84 15.21 40.01
C PRO A 168 28.43 15.76 39.68
N ASN A 169 27.47 15.04 40.25
CA ASN A 169 26.04 15.31 40.45
C ASN A 169 25.69 16.64 41.15
N GLN A 170 24.51 17.21 40.85
CA GLN A 170 23.76 18.10 41.75
C GLN A 170 22.25 17.79 41.72
N GLN A 171 21.60 17.94 42.87
CA GLN A 171 20.15 17.76 43.09
C GLN A 171 19.53 19.07 43.56
N GLU A 172 18.26 19.30 43.21
CA GLU A 172 17.23 20.08 43.94
C GLU A 172 15.92 19.88 43.13
N THR A 173 14.69 19.71 43.61
CA THR A 173 14.01 19.33 44.88
C THR A 173 12.51 19.56 44.59
N GLU A 174 11.68 18.53 44.81
CA GLU A 174 10.24 18.56 45.16
C GLU A 174 9.28 19.70 44.71
N THR A 175 8.17 19.31 44.07
CA THR A 175 6.83 19.51 44.66
C THR A 175 5.82 18.49 44.09
N ALA A 176 4.68 18.29 44.75
CA ALA A 176 3.90 17.04 44.65
C ALA A 176 2.47 17.18 44.11
N GLY A 177 1.88 16.06 43.65
CA GLY A 177 0.41 15.96 43.52
C GLY A 177 -0.17 14.78 42.72
N LYS A 178 -0.50 13.65 43.39
CA LYS A 178 -1.60 12.69 43.10
C LYS A 178 -1.60 11.97 41.72
N GLU A 179 -2.26 10.82 41.50
CA GLU A 179 -2.80 9.74 42.35
C GLU A 179 -2.86 8.45 41.51
N LYS A 180 -2.64 7.27 42.11
CA LYS A 180 -2.93 5.97 41.47
C LYS A 180 -3.17 4.89 42.55
N PRO A 181 -4.23 4.05 42.45
CA PRO A 181 -4.51 3.02 43.44
C PRO A 181 -3.63 1.76 43.27
N GLN A 182 -3.55 0.97 44.34
CA GLN A 182 -2.82 -0.30 44.42
C GLN A 182 -3.73 -1.50 44.08
N HIS A 183 -3.13 -2.67 43.84
CA HIS A 183 -3.54 -3.88 44.60
C HIS A 183 -2.39 -4.90 44.73
N ASP A 184 -2.11 -5.19 46.00
CA ASP A 184 -1.45 -6.29 46.71
C ASP A 184 -0.73 -7.46 46.00
N ALA A 185 0.31 -7.94 46.68
CA ALA A 185 0.90 -9.27 46.51
C ALA A 185 1.35 -9.87 47.86
N LEU A 186 1.14 -11.18 48.06
CA LEU A 186 1.79 -12.03 49.06
C LEU A 186 2.39 -13.24 48.30
N GLN A 187 3.67 -13.62 48.47
CA GLN A 187 4.23 -14.42 49.59
C GLN A 187 3.54 -15.79 49.76
N ASN A 188 4.22 -16.95 49.81
CA ASN A 188 5.66 -17.32 49.71
C ASN A 188 5.75 -18.76 49.08
N THR A 189 6.76 -19.65 49.10
CA THR A 189 7.96 -19.93 49.93
C THR A 189 9.18 -20.41 49.07
N THR A 190 10.16 -21.08 49.69
CA THR A 190 11.51 -21.45 49.21
C THR A 190 11.79 -22.96 49.04
N GLU A 191 12.84 -23.28 48.25
CA GLU A 191 13.69 -24.51 48.29
C GLU A 191 13.08 -25.88 47.86
N THR A 192 13.85 -26.93 47.49
CA THR A 192 15.30 -27.22 47.65
C THR A 192 15.92 -27.90 46.40
N LYS A 193 17.27 -28.06 46.35
CA LYS A 193 18.04 -28.75 45.29
C LYS A 193 18.10 -30.28 45.45
N SER A 194 18.12 -31.03 44.34
CA SER A 194 19.08 -32.13 44.08
C SER A 194 19.05 -32.53 42.58
N GLY A 195 20.04 -33.29 42.11
CA GLY A 195 20.09 -33.80 40.72
C GLY A 195 20.70 -35.21 40.64
N ALA A 196 20.43 -35.91 39.54
CA ALA A 196 21.00 -37.22 39.20
C ALA A 196 20.98 -37.44 37.68
N THR A 197 21.74 -38.42 37.18
CA THR A 197 22.06 -38.59 35.75
C THR A 197 21.67 -39.95 35.17
N ALA A 198 21.18 -39.91 33.92
CA ALA A 198 21.45 -40.86 32.83
C ALA A 198 20.86 -42.31 32.84
N GLU A 199 21.03 -42.92 31.66
CA GLU A 199 20.97 -44.35 31.28
C GLU A 199 19.63 -45.01 30.84
N ASN A 200 19.58 -45.25 29.53
CA ASN A 200 19.28 -46.51 28.83
C ASN A 200 17.89 -47.16 28.95
N ALA A 201 17.16 -47.13 27.83
CA ALA A 201 16.07 -48.05 27.52
C ALA A 201 16.59 -49.35 26.84
N PRO A 202 16.01 -50.53 27.11
CA PRO A 202 16.27 -51.75 26.37
C PRO A 202 15.25 -52.04 25.25
N THR A 203 15.67 -52.83 24.27
CA THR A 203 14.84 -53.57 23.30
C THR A 203 13.94 -54.62 24.00
N GLY A 204 12.86 -55.17 23.43
CA GLY A 204 12.27 -55.02 22.09
C GLY A 204 12.06 -56.38 21.40
N THR A 205 10.81 -56.76 21.07
CA THR A 205 10.44 -58.01 20.34
C THR A 205 9.03 -57.92 19.72
N GLY A 206 8.82 -58.47 18.52
CA GLY A 206 7.50 -58.56 17.84
C GLY A 206 7.60 -58.51 16.30
N PRO A 207 7.19 -59.54 15.52
CA PRO A 207 7.55 -59.64 14.09
C PRO A 207 6.38 -59.78 13.08
N THR A 208 6.72 -59.71 11.77
CA THR A 208 6.26 -60.57 10.62
C THR A 208 5.76 -59.82 9.36
N ASP A 209 6.47 -60.04 8.25
CA ASP A 209 6.14 -60.05 6.80
C ASP A 209 5.23 -58.99 6.11
N ALA A 210 5.86 -58.07 5.36
CA ALA A 210 6.09 -58.07 3.89
C ALA A 210 4.95 -58.44 2.88
N PRO A 211 5.06 -58.12 1.55
CA PRO A 211 5.99 -57.21 0.83
C PRO A 211 5.31 -56.21 -0.16
N LEU A 212 6.09 -55.28 -0.74
CA LEU A 212 5.83 -54.64 -2.03
C LEU A 212 7.08 -54.73 -2.95
N PRO A 213 6.94 -54.73 -4.30
CA PRO A 213 8.00 -55.23 -5.19
C PRO A 213 9.04 -54.18 -5.65
N GLN A 214 10.27 -54.67 -5.89
CA GLN A 214 11.29 -54.03 -6.73
C GLN A 214 10.97 -54.31 -8.24
N LYS A 215 11.68 -53.86 -9.30
CA LYS A 215 13.04 -53.31 -9.44
C LYS A 215 13.25 -52.72 -10.86
N LYS A 216 14.22 -51.79 -11.01
CA LYS A 216 15.20 -51.57 -12.13
C LYS A 216 15.48 -50.07 -12.23
N THR A 217 16.68 -49.49 -12.02
CA THR A 217 18.11 -49.90 -12.00
C THR A 217 18.80 -50.09 -13.36
N GLY A 218 19.65 -49.11 -13.71
CA GLY A 218 20.79 -49.25 -14.64
C GLY A 218 21.17 -47.92 -15.32
N SER A 219 22.43 -47.54 -15.58
CA SER A 219 23.72 -47.84 -14.90
C SER A 219 24.88 -47.14 -15.65
N HIS A 220 25.92 -46.71 -14.92
CA HIS A 220 27.22 -46.17 -15.40
C HIS A 220 27.25 -44.76 -16.05
N ASP A 221 28.41 -44.08 -16.14
CA ASP A 221 29.53 -43.88 -15.18
C ASP A 221 30.51 -42.80 -15.74
N SER A 222 31.36 -42.24 -14.87
CA SER A 222 32.63 -41.53 -15.15
C SER A 222 32.55 -40.14 -15.84
N GLY A 223 33.22 -39.14 -15.24
CA GLY A 223 33.29 -37.78 -15.82
C GLY A 223 33.63 -36.62 -14.87
N LYS A 224 34.62 -36.77 -13.96
CA LYS A 224 35.11 -35.67 -13.11
C LYS A 224 36.53 -35.23 -13.49
N PRO A 225 36.78 -33.92 -13.53
CA PRO A 225 37.93 -33.31 -12.87
C PRO A 225 37.61 -32.82 -11.43
N GLN A 226 38.60 -32.32 -10.71
CA GLN A 226 38.50 -32.01 -9.27
C GLN A 226 39.43 -30.84 -8.86
N ALA A 227 38.84 -29.77 -8.32
CA ALA A 227 39.40 -28.69 -7.48
C ALA A 227 38.22 -27.73 -7.14
N ASP A 228 38.16 -27.00 -6.02
CA ASP A 228 38.86 -27.11 -4.73
C ASP A 228 37.93 -26.56 -3.61
N PRO A 229 38.11 -26.88 -2.31
CA PRO A 229 37.13 -26.61 -1.26
C PRO A 229 37.36 -25.29 -0.51
N THR A 230 37.25 -24.14 -1.20
CA THR A 230 37.35 -22.80 -0.56
C THR A 230 36.44 -21.76 -1.23
N ASP A 231 35.17 -21.68 -0.83
CA ASP A 231 34.66 -20.62 0.07
C ASP A 231 33.26 -21.05 0.56
N SER A 232 32.90 -20.71 1.79
CA SER A 232 31.60 -21.06 2.37
C SER A 232 31.07 -19.88 3.20
N THR A 233 30.84 -18.78 2.51
CA THR A 233 30.34 -17.52 3.07
C THR A 233 29.06 -17.10 2.34
N ASN A 234 27.93 -17.15 3.08
CA ASN A 234 26.62 -16.57 2.79
C ASN A 234 26.16 -16.44 1.32
N ASP A 235 25.84 -17.57 0.67
CA ASP A 235 25.20 -17.61 -0.66
C ASP A 235 23.68 -17.94 -0.53
N GLU A 236 23.03 -17.39 0.51
CA GLU A 236 21.55 -17.39 0.70
C GLU A 236 20.90 -16.08 0.22
N GLU A 237 21.63 -15.23 -0.50
CA GLU A 237 21.07 -14.02 -1.12
C GLU A 237 20.14 -14.37 -2.30
N ASP A 238 19.03 -13.62 -2.40
CA ASP A 238 17.87 -13.79 -3.26
C ASP A 238 18.02 -14.70 -4.51
N ARG A 239 17.64 -15.97 -4.36
CA ARG A 239 17.37 -16.86 -5.50
C ARG A 239 16.05 -16.45 -6.16
N VAL A 240 16.11 -15.44 -7.03
CA VAL A 240 14.94 -14.86 -7.73
C VAL A 240 14.16 -15.91 -8.54
N VAL A 241 13.09 -16.44 -7.95
CA VAL A 241 12.14 -17.33 -8.63
C VAL A 241 11.04 -16.49 -9.26
N ARG A 242 11.02 -16.41 -10.60
CA ARG A 242 9.90 -15.78 -11.33
C ARG A 242 8.64 -16.63 -11.23
N VAL A 243 7.66 -16.16 -10.46
CA VAL A 243 6.32 -16.76 -10.35
C VAL A 243 5.36 -16.02 -11.29
N SER A 244 4.47 -16.74 -11.98
CA SER A 244 3.46 -16.09 -12.83
C SER A 244 2.36 -15.42 -12.00
N ALA A 245 1.88 -14.26 -12.46
CA ALA A 245 0.85 -13.49 -11.75
C ALA A 245 -0.41 -14.33 -11.44
N GLY A 246 -0.86 -15.17 -12.39
CA GLY A 246 -2.00 -16.06 -12.18
C GLY A 246 -1.78 -17.18 -11.14
N SER A 247 -0.53 -17.54 -10.83
CA SER A 247 -0.23 -18.42 -9.70
C SER A 247 -0.28 -17.68 -8.36
N LEU A 248 0.20 -16.43 -8.30
CA LEU A 248 0.02 -15.58 -7.11
C LEU A 248 -1.48 -15.31 -6.84
N THR A 249 -2.27 -14.97 -7.86
CA THR A 249 -3.73 -14.77 -7.73
C THR A 249 -4.42 -16.03 -7.16
N ARG A 250 -4.05 -17.23 -7.62
CA ARG A 250 -4.58 -18.48 -7.04
C ARG A 250 -4.17 -18.69 -5.58
N LEU A 251 -2.92 -18.38 -5.22
CA LEU A 251 -2.47 -18.47 -3.83
C LEU A 251 -3.23 -17.49 -2.92
N VAL A 252 -3.49 -16.25 -3.37
CA VAL A 252 -4.27 -15.29 -2.59
C VAL A 252 -5.70 -15.80 -2.37
N GLY A 253 -6.32 -16.39 -3.41
CA GLY A 253 -7.63 -17.04 -3.32
C GLY A 253 -7.66 -18.17 -2.29
N LEU A 254 -6.77 -19.15 -2.42
CA LEU A 254 -6.67 -20.30 -1.51
C LEU A 254 -6.36 -19.90 -0.06
N ALA A 255 -5.52 -18.87 0.14
CA ALA A 255 -5.23 -18.36 1.48
C ALA A 255 -6.41 -17.57 2.07
N GLY A 256 -7.20 -16.88 1.23
CA GLY A 256 -8.46 -16.25 1.62
C GLY A 256 -9.52 -17.29 2.01
N GLU A 257 -9.66 -18.36 1.22
CA GLU A 257 -10.54 -19.51 1.49
C GLU A 257 -10.16 -20.18 2.82
N SER A 258 -8.88 -20.49 3.04
CA SER A 258 -8.36 -21.01 4.32
C SER A 258 -8.70 -20.10 5.51
N LEU A 259 -8.64 -18.77 5.34
CA LEU A 259 -8.98 -17.80 6.39
C LEU A 259 -10.50 -17.69 6.65
N VAL A 260 -11.34 -17.99 5.66
CA VAL A 260 -12.80 -18.10 5.82
C VAL A 260 -13.17 -19.40 6.53
N GLU A 261 -12.62 -20.54 6.10
CA GLU A 261 -12.81 -21.84 6.75
C GLU A 261 -12.34 -21.83 8.22
N ALA A 262 -11.17 -21.25 8.50
CA ALA A 262 -10.66 -21.08 9.87
C ALA A 262 -11.66 -20.35 10.79
N ARG A 263 -12.41 -19.38 10.25
CA ARG A 263 -13.41 -18.60 11.00
C ARG A 263 -14.74 -19.32 11.16
N GLN A 264 -15.12 -20.21 10.23
CA GLN A 264 -16.31 -21.06 10.38
C GLN A 264 -16.19 -22.05 11.55
N LEU A 265 -14.98 -22.34 12.03
CA LEU A 265 -14.77 -23.13 13.26
C LEU A 265 -15.36 -22.46 14.52
N ARG A 266 -15.61 -21.14 14.51
CA ARG A 266 -16.05 -20.40 15.70
C ARG A 266 -17.52 -20.67 16.08
N PRO A 267 -18.53 -20.55 15.19
CA PRO A 267 -19.89 -21.01 15.46
C PRO A 267 -19.98 -22.48 15.90
N PHE A 268 -19.06 -23.33 15.45
CA PHE A 268 -18.97 -24.72 15.91
C PHE A 268 -18.44 -24.82 17.36
N ALA A 269 -17.45 -24.01 17.74
CA ALA A 269 -17.03 -23.90 19.14
C ALA A 269 -18.17 -23.40 20.04
N ASP A 270 -18.90 -22.36 19.60
CA ASP A 270 -20.05 -21.82 20.32
C ASP A 270 -21.14 -22.90 20.52
N SER A 271 -21.40 -23.72 19.49
CA SER A 271 -22.33 -24.86 19.56
C SER A 271 -21.89 -25.94 20.57
N LEU A 272 -20.58 -26.18 20.72
CA LEU A 272 -20.05 -27.11 21.74
C LEU A 272 -20.17 -26.53 23.16
N LEU A 273 -20.09 -25.20 23.32
CA LEU A 273 -20.34 -24.56 24.62
C LEU A 273 -21.81 -24.74 25.06
N THR A 274 -22.78 -24.56 24.17
CA THR A 274 -24.20 -24.86 24.46
C THR A 274 -24.42 -26.34 24.81
N LEU A 275 -23.71 -27.26 24.14
CA LEU A 275 -23.75 -28.69 24.49
C LEU A 275 -23.17 -28.95 25.90
N ARG A 276 -22.11 -28.24 26.30
CA ARG A 276 -21.53 -28.31 27.66
C ARG A 276 -22.50 -27.77 28.72
N GLU A 277 -23.21 -26.70 28.43
CA GLU A 277 -24.24 -26.15 29.34
C GLU A 277 -25.37 -27.16 29.56
N SER A 278 -25.91 -27.76 28.49
CA SER A 278 -26.92 -28.82 28.59
C SER A 278 -26.42 -30.06 29.35
N GLN A 279 -25.17 -30.49 29.12
CA GLN A 279 -24.56 -31.59 29.86
C GLN A 279 -24.25 -31.24 31.33
N THR A 280 -24.18 -29.95 31.68
CA THR A 280 -24.00 -29.49 33.07
C THR A 280 -25.34 -29.51 33.82
N ASP A 281 -26.40 -28.94 33.25
CA ASP A 281 -27.78 -29.03 33.77
C ASP A 281 -28.21 -30.50 33.98
N LEU A 282 -27.89 -31.39 33.03
CA LEU A 282 -28.16 -32.82 33.17
C LEU A 282 -27.38 -33.48 34.35
N CYS A 283 -26.15 -33.04 34.65
CA CYS A 283 -25.41 -33.49 35.83
C CYS A 283 -26.06 -33.00 37.15
N ASP A 284 -26.51 -31.74 37.17
CA ASP A 284 -27.15 -31.13 38.34
C ASP A 284 -28.53 -31.74 38.62
N GLN A 285 -29.33 -31.99 37.57
CA GLN A 285 -30.61 -32.70 37.67
C GLN A 285 -30.43 -34.14 38.19
N ILE A 286 -29.43 -34.90 37.70
CA ILE A 286 -29.12 -36.24 38.23
C ILE A 286 -28.74 -36.16 39.72
N THR A 287 -27.95 -35.16 40.11
CA THR A 287 -27.53 -34.98 41.51
C THR A 287 -28.71 -34.62 42.42
N ALA A 288 -29.58 -33.69 42.00
CA ALA A 288 -30.80 -33.34 42.72
C ALA A 288 -31.83 -34.49 42.79
N CYS A 289 -31.83 -35.39 41.79
CA CYS A 289 -32.59 -36.63 41.84
C CYS A 289 -31.99 -37.64 42.82
N GLU A 290 -30.66 -37.80 42.87
CA GLU A 290 -29.99 -38.68 43.84
C GLU A 290 -30.32 -38.28 45.29
N GLU A 291 -30.30 -36.99 45.62
CA GLU A 291 -30.63 -36.51 46.98
C GLU A 291 -32.07 -36.80 47.39
N LYS A 292 -33.05 -36.57 46.49
CA LYS A 292 -34.47 -36.88 46.71
C LYS A 292 -34.71 -38.39 46.83
N ILE A 293 -33.97 -39.21 46.09
CA ILE A 293 -34.02 -40.68 46.14
C ILE A 293 -33.39 -41.19 47.45
N ARG A 294 -32.27 -40.59 47.88
CA ARG A 294 -31.57 -40.95 49.12
C ARG A 294 -32.45 -40.70 50.35
N SER A 295 -33.26 -39.64 50.38
CA SER A 295 -34.22 -39.38 51.47
C SER A 295 -35.47 -40.27 51.43
N ALA A 296 -35.79 -40.89 50.28
CA ALA A 296 -36.91 -41.82 50.13
C ALA A 296 -36.62 -43.27 50.57
N GLY A 297 -35.36 -43.61 50.91
CA GLY A 297 -35.02 -44.90 51.53
C GLY A 297 -35.01 -46.12 50.58
N LEU A 298 -34.53 -45.93 49.34
CA LEU A 298 -34.55 -46.97 48.30
C LEU A 298 -33.50 -48.10 48.51
N PRO A 299 -33.72 -49.31 47.94
CA PRO A 299 -32.82 -50.46 48.10
C PRO A 299 -31.36 -50.19 47.65
N PRO A 300 -30.36 -50.82 48.29
CA PRO A 300 -28.94 -50.60 47.96
C PRO A 300 -28.58 -50.84 46.49
N SER A 301 -29.20 -51.82 45.84
CA SER A 301 -29.00 -52.13 44.41
C SER A 301 -29.55 -51.09 43.44
N GLN A 302 -30.44 -50.20 43.90
CA GLN A 302 -30.95 -49.07 43.12
C GLN A 302 -30.11 -47.80 43.39
N MET A 303 -29.64 -47.62 44.64
CA MET A 303 -28.69 -46.55 44.97
C MET A 303 -27.37 -46.67 44.19
N THR A 304 -26.78 -47.87 44.09
CA THR A 304 -25.54 -48.08 43.30
C THR A 304 -25.74 -47.84 41.80
N LEU A 305 -26.93 -48.12 41.26
CA LEU A 305 -27.25 -47.82 39.87
C LEU A 305 -27.25 -46.29 39.61
N ILE A 306 -27.86 -45.52 40.52
CA ILE A 306 -27.92 -44.05 40.43
C ILE A 306 -26.54 -43.42 40.63
N GLU A 307 -25.74 -43.92 41.58
CA GLU A 307 -24.36 -43.48 41.73
C GLU A 307 -23.56 -43.74 40.45
N SER A 308 -23.72 -44.92 39.83
CA SER A 308 -23.05 -45.24 38.55
C SER A 308 -23.50 -44.33 37.40
N LEU A 309 -24.75 -43.88 37.40
CA LEU A 309 -25.29 -42.92 36.44
C LEU A 309 -24.66 -41.53 36.65
N ARG A 310 -24.59 -41.03 37.89
CA ARG A 310 -23.95 -39.75 38.21
C ARG A 310 -22.45 -39.78 37.89
N GLN A 311 -21.74 -40.85 38.26
CA GLN A 311 -20.33 -41.03 37.93
C GLN A 311 -20.11 -41.01 36.40
N ARG A 312 -20.95 -41.70 35.62
CA ARG A 312 -20.89 -41.66 34.15
C ARG A 312 -21.18 -40.28 33.58
N SER A 313 -22.16 -39.54 34.13
CA SER A 313 -22.48 -38.18 33.68
C SER A 313 -21.32 -37.21 33.91
N VAL A 314 -20.71 -37.23 35.10
CA VAL A 314 -19.52 -36.41 35.42
C VAL A 314 -18.33 -36.79 34.53
N GLN A 315 -18.10 -38.08 34.26
CA GLN A 315 -17.07 -38.53 33.30
C GLN A 315 -17.34 -38.07 31.86
N SER A 316 -18.61 -37.92 31.45
CA SER A 316 -18.95 -37.36 30.14
C SER A 316 -18.69 -35.86 30.07
N LEU A 317 -19.01 -35.11 31.12
CA LEU A 317 -18.75 -33.67 31.21
C LEU A 317 -17.25 -33.34 31.22
N ASP A 318 -16.44 -34.14 31.93
CA ASP A 318 -14.96 -34.06 31.93
C ASP A 318 -14.38 -34.28 30.52
N LYS A 319 -14.85 -35.31 29.82
CA LYS A 319 -14.43 -35.60 28.43
C LYS A 319 -14.85 -34.50 27.47
N LEU A 320 -16.09 -34.01 27.56
CA LEU A 320 -16.60 -32.93 26.73
C LEU A 320 -15.80 -31.64 26.91
N THR A 321 -15.49 -31.29 28.17
CA THR A 321 -14.67 -30.10 28.48
C THR A 321 -13.28 -30.20 27.85
N LYS A 322 -12.61 -31.35 27.94
CA LYS A 322 -11.29 -31.59 27.31
C LYS A 322 -11.34 -31.57 25.78
N ILE A 323 -12.45 -32.01 25.17
CA ILE A 323 -12.66 -31.90 23.72
C ILE A 323 -12.81 -30.43 23.30
N ILE A 324 -13.55 -29.63 24.08
CA ILE A 324 -13.72 -28.19 23.82
C ILE A 324 -12.38 -27.45 23.94
N GLU A 325 -11.63 -27.65 25.03
CA GLU A 325 -10.30 -27.05 25.23
C GLU A 325 -9.33 -27.39 24.08
N ALA A 326 -9.32 -28.66 23.64
CA ALA A 326 -8.50 -29.10 22.52
C ALA A 326 -8.97 -28.50 21.18
N PHE A 327 -10.28 -28.38 20.96
CA PHE A 327 -10.86 -27.80 19.75
C PHE A 327 -10.62 -26.29 19.66
N GLU A 328 -10.89 -25.51 20.71
CA GLU A 328 -10.56 -24.07 20.74
C GLU A 328 -9.06 -23.84 20.56
N GLY A 329 -8.21 -24.73 21.11
CA GLY A 329 -6.76 -24.69 20.92
C GLY A 329 -6.35 -24.99 19.48
N PHE A 330 -7.06 -25.86 18.77
CA PHE A 330 -6.88 -26.12 17.34
C PHE A 330 -7.36 -24.94 16.50
N ALA A 331 -8.59 -24.46 16.71
CA ALA A 331 -9.19 -23.37 15.95
C ALA A 331 -8.35 -22.08 16.02
N ARG A 332 -7.89 -21.68 17.22
CA ARG A 332 -7.01 -20.51 17.40
C ARG A 332 -5.68 -20.63 16.65
N ARG A 333 -5.08 -21.83 16.58
CA ARG A 333 -3.85 -22.07 15.80
C ARG A 333 -4.11 -22.10 14.29
N ASN A 334 -5.30 -22.56 13.87
CA ASN A 334 -5.71 -22.60 12.48
C ASN A 334 -6.00 -21.18 11.95
N GLU A 335 -6.61 -20.31 12.76
CA GLU A 335 -6.82 -18.90 12.41
C GLU A 335 -5.50 -18.11 12.35
N ASP A 336 -4.59 -18.25 13.33
CA ASP A 336 -3.24 -17.62 13.26
C ASP A 336 -2.47 -18.05 12.00
N LEU A 337 -2.42 -19.36 11.73
CA LEU A 337 -1.71 -19.89 10.57
C LEU A 337 -2.33 -19.40 9.25
N SER A 338 -3.66 -19.38 9.16
CA SER A 338 -4.36 -18.91 7.96
C SER A 338 -4.23 -17.41 7.76
N GLU A 339 -4.29 -16.59 8.81
CA GLU A 339 -4.07 -15.15 8.69
C GLU A 339 -2.63 -14.83 8.29
N ARG A 340 -1.65 -15.53 8.86
CA ARG A 340 -0.23 -15.38 8.50
C ARG A 340 0.03 -15.82 7.05
N LEU A 341 -0.48 -16.97 6.63
CA LEU A 341 -0.37 -17.41 5.23
C LEU A 341 -1.00 -16.39 4.27
N HIS A 342 -2.20 -15.90 4.58
CA HIS A 342 -2.89 -14.88 3.79
C HIS A 342 -2.09 -13.56 3.72
N ARG A 343 -1.49 -13.15 4.83
CA ARG A 343 -0.66 -11.95 4.94
C ARG A 343 0.63 -12.05 4.10
N GLU A 344 1.40 -13.13 4.24
CA GLU A 344 2.62 -13.35 3.45
C GLU A 344 2.31 -13.41 1.93
N VAL A 345 1.23 -14.11 1.56
CA VAL A 345 0.81 -14.22 0.16
C VAL A 345 0.36 -12.87 -0.42
N ILE A 346 -0.29 -12.00 0.37
CA ILE A 346 -0.56 -10.61 -0.04
C ILE A 346 0.74 -9.83 -0.22
N PHE A 347 1.68 -9.87 0.74
CA PHE A 347 2.95 -9.15 0.62
C PHE A 347 3.76 -9.59 -0.61
N SER A 348 3.73 -10.89 -0.96
CA SER A 348 4.37 -11.42 -2.18
C SER A 348 3.81 -10.87 -3.51
N ARG A 349 2.67 -10.17 -3.48
CA ARG A 349 2.04 -9.50 -4.63
C ARG A 349 2.32 -7.99 -4.68
N MET A 350 2.79 -7.41 -3.59
CA MET A 350 2.90 -5.95 -3.48
C MET A 350 4.05 -5.39 -4.34
N ARG A 351 3.83 -4.17 -4.83
CA ARG A 351 4.86 -3.32 -5.45
C ARG A 351 5.15 -2.11 -4.57
N PRO A 352 6.37 -1.52 -4.60
CA PRO A 352 6.59 -0.19 -4.04
C PRO A 352 5.59 0.81 -4.60
N LEU A 353 5.19 1.79 -3.79
CA LEU A 353 4.40 2.93 -4.26
C LEU A 353 5.14 3.69 -5.37
N ALA A 354 6.47 3.76 -5.30
CA ALA A 354 7.34 4.39 -6.30
C ALA A 354 6.99 4.03 -7.75
N ASP A 355 6.77 2.75 -8.04
CA ASP A 355 6.40 2.24 -9.37
C ASP A 355 5.19 3.00 -9.97
N GLY A 356 4.20 3.34 -9.14
CA GLY A 356 2.97 4.02 -9.56
C GLY A 356 2.98 5.55 -9.49
N ILE A 357 4.11 6.16 -9.09
CA ILE A 357 4.28 7.63 -9.02
C ILE A 357 5.58 8.13 -9.64
N HIS A 358 6.34 7.28 -10.34
CA HIS A 358 7.64 7.62 -10.96
C HIS A 358 7.58 8.89 -11.83
N GLY A 359 6.48 9.14 -12.54
CA GLY A 359 6.29 10.33 -13.39
C GLY A 359 5.93 11.62 -12.64
N PHE A 360 5.64 11.56 -11.33
CA PHE A 360 5.09 12.69 -10.57
C PHE A 360 6.09 13.83 -10.34
N PRO A 361 7.40 13.60 -10.05
CA PRO A 361 8.38 14.68 -9.97
C PRO A 361 8.43 15.52 -11.26
N ARG A 362 8.30 14.85 -12.41
CA ARG A 362 8.25 15.49 -13.72
C ARG A 362 6.95 16.27 -13.94
N LEU A 363 5.80 15.66 -13.66
CA LEU A 363 4.49 16.32 -13.71
C LEU A 363 4.49 17.61 -12.88
N VAL A 364 5.08 17.57 -11.69
CA VAL A 364 5.22 18.73 -10.79
C VAL A 364 6.08 19.82 -11.41
N ARG A 365 7.26 19.49 -11.97
CA ARG A 365 8.12 20.45 -12.68
C ARG A 365 7.38 21.13 -13.84
N ASP A 366 6.80 20.34 -14.73
CA ASP A 366 6.26 20.83 -16.00
C ASP A 366 5.01 21.71 -15.76
N VAL A 367 4.11 21.30 -14.87
CA VAL A 367 2.93 22.10 -14.48
C VAL A 367 3.33 23.33 -13.64
N SER A 368 4.31 23.23 -12.75
CA SER A 368 4.79 24.41 -11.98
C SER A 368 5.36 25.48 -12.89
N ARG A 369 6.19 25.09 -13.87
CA ARG A 369 6.71 25.98 -14.91
C ARG A 369 5.58 26.61 -15.74
N GLN A 370 4.60 25.82 -16.20
CA GLN A 370 3.44 26.33 -16.94
C GLN A 370 2.63 27.37 -16.14
N LEU A 371 2.52 27.20 -14.82
CA LEU A 371 1.78 28.10 -13.93
C LEU A 371 2.63 29.25 -13.34
N ASN A 372 3.92 29.33 -13.68
CA ASN A 372 4.89 30.27 -13.08
C ASN A 372 4.98 30.17 -11.54
N LYS A 373 4.88 28.94 -11.01
CA LYS A 373 5.01 28.62 -9.58
C LYS A 373 6.32 27.91 -9.31
N GLN A 374 6.83 28.03 -8.08
CA GLN A 374 7.98 27.28 -7.59
C GLN A 374 7.47 26.24 -6.59
N VAL A 375 7.52 24.96 -6.96
CA VAL A 375 7.01 23.86 -6.13
C VAL A 375 7.95 22.66 -6.23
N ARG A 376 8.25 22.03 -5.10
CA ARG A 376 8.99 20.76 -5.02
C ARG A 376 8.07 19.64 -4.54
N LEU A 377 8.24 18.45 -5.11
CA LEU A 377 7.63 17.22 -4.61
C LEU A 377 8.52 16.56 -3.54
N VAL A 378 7.92 16.11 -2.45
CA VAL A 378 8.56 15.25 -1.45
C VAL A 378 7.73 13.97 -1.32
N VAL A 379 8.37 12.81 -1.33
CA VAL A 379 7.68 11.52 -1.16
C VAL A 379 8.28 10.78 0.03
N ASN A 380 7.42 10.43 0.99
CA ASN A 380 7.77 9.68 2.18
C ASN A 380 7.09 8.31 2.12
N GLY A 381 7.86 7.24 2.26
CA GLY A 381 7.33 5.88 2.15
C GLY A 381 7.18 5.38 0.71
N GLU A 382 8.07 5.79 -0.21
CA GLU A 382 8.19 5.25 -1.59
C GLU A 382 8.19 3.72 -1.65
N GLN A 383 8.82 3.08 -0.67
CA GLN A 383 8.92 1.61 -0.50
C GLN A 383 7.70 1.00 0.22
N THR A 384 6.61 1.73 0.41
CA THR A 384 5.36 1.18 0.96
C THR A 384 4.76 0.23 -0.07
N GLY A 385 4.61 -1.05 0.30
CA GLY A 385 3.94 -2.03 -0.54
C GLY A 385 2.47 -1.66 -0.82
N VAL A 386 2.07 -1.74 -2.08
CA VAL A 386 0.70 -1.55 -2.58
C VAL A 386 0.33 -2.77 -3.43
N ASP A 387 -0.89 -3.31 -3.31
CA ASP A 387 -1.37 -4.33 -4.26
C ASP A 387 -1.37 -3.74 -5.68
N ARG A 388 -0.77 -4.45 -6.63
CA ARG A 388 -0.64 -4.00 -8.03
C ARG A 388 -1.95 -3.47 -8.61
N ASP A 389 -3.08 -4.16 -8.42
CA ASP A 389 -4.36 -3.76 -9.03
C ASP A 389 -5.00 -2.54 -8.34
N ILE A 390 -4.48 -2.13 -7.17
CA ILE A 390 -4.76 -0.86 -6.52
C ILE A 390 -3.83 0.22 -7.10
N LEU A 391 -2.53 -0.07 -7.17
CA LEU A 391 -1.50 0.86 -7.67
C LEU A 391 -1.81 1.33 -9.10
N ASP A 392 -2.11 0.39 -10.01
CA ASP A 392 -2.51 0.63 -11.40
C ASP A 392 -3.77 1.54 -11.53
N LYS A 393 -4.57 1.66 -10.46
CA LYS A 393 -5.79 2.49 -10.40
C LYS A 393 -5.63 3.76 -9.57
N LEU A 394 -4.53 3.90 -8.83
CA LEU A 394 -4.24 5.06 -7.99
C LEU A 394 -3.48 6.16 -8.73
N GLU A 395 -2.72 5.84 -9.78
CA GLU A 395 -1.96 6.82 -10.57
C GLU A 395 -2.84 8.02 -10.97
N ALA A 396 -3.98 7.76 -11.62
CA ALA A 396 -4.90 8.80 -12.09
C ALA A 396 -5.51 9.70 -10.97
N PRO A 397 -6.12 9.17 -9.88
CA PRO A 397 -6.63 10.02 -8.80
C PRO A 397 -5.51 10.75 -8.02
N LEU A 398 -4.36 10.12 -7.79
CA LEU A 398 -3.23 10.78 -7.11
C LEU A 398 -2.65 11.91 -7.98
N SER A 399 -2.48 11.67 -9.30
CA SER A 399 -2.04 12.66 -10.29
C SER A 399 -3.00 13.86 -10.37
N HIS A 400 -4.32 13.60 -10.32
CA HIS A 400 -5.31 14.66 -10.26
C HIS A 400 -5.24 15.47 -8.95
N LEU A 401 -5.01 14.84 -7.80
CA LEU A 401 -4.83 15.55 -6.53
C LEU A 401 -3.56 16.41 -6.53
N VAL A 402 -2.44 15.90 -7.04
CA VAL A 402 -1.20 16.69 -7.23
C VAL A 402 -1.46 17.87 -8.18
N ARG A 403 -2.16 17.67 -9.30
CA ARG A 403 -2.55 18.78 -10.19
C ARG A 403 -3.43 19.80 -9.48
N ASN A 404 -4.41 19.39 -8.67
CA ASN A 404 -5.28 20.31 -7.94
C ASN A 404 -4.52 21.16 -6.90
N ALA A 405 -3.55 20.56 -6.20
CA ALA A 405 -2.61 21.32 -5.36
C ALA A 405 -1.87 22.37 -6.20
N LEU A 406 -1.26 21.99 -7.32
CA LEU A 406 -0.53 22.90 -8.22
C LEU A 406 -1.40 24.01 -8.82
N ASP A 407 -2.59 23.70 -9.34
CA ASP A 407 -3.49 24.66 -10.01
C ASP A 407 -4.19 25.60 -9.01
N HIS A 408 -4.62 25.09 -7.85
CA HIS A 408 -5.52 25.80 -6.92
C HIS A 408 -4.90 26.10 -5.55
N GLY A 409 -4.28 25.10 -4.90
CA GLY A 409 -3.70 25.24 -3.56
C GLY A 409 -2.55 26.25 -3.55
N MET A 410 -1.52 25.97 -4.36
CA MET A 410 -0.30 26.77 -4.47
C MET A 410 -0.57 28.20 -4.98
N GLU A 411 0.11 29.17 -4.40
CA GLU A 411 0.13 30.58 -4.81
C GLU A 411 1.32 30.91 -5.72
N LEU A 412 1.43 32.15 -6.18
CA LEU A 412 2.61 32.63 -6.89
C LEU A 412 3.73 32.98 -5.87
N PRO A 413 5.02 32.90 -6.25
CA PRO A 413 6.12 33.21 -5.32
C PRO A 413 6.02 34.58 -4.65
N ASP A 414 5.60 35.62 -5.39
CA ASP A 414 5.41 36.99 -4.88
C ASP A 414 4.20 37.13 -3.93
N ASP A 415 3.21 36.24 -4.04
CA ASP A 415 2.08 36.18 -3.11
C ASP A 415 2.49 35.43 -1.83
N ARG A 416 3.20 34.30 -1.97
CA ARG A 416 3.75 33.53 -0.84
C ARG A 416 4.64 34.40 0.05
N LEU A 417 5.57 35.14 -0.55
CA LEU A 417 6.43 36.08 0.19
C LEU A 417 5.64 37.19 0.90
N ARG A 418 4.52 37.64 0.34
CA ARG A 418 3.63 38.65 0.94
C ARG A 418 2.81 38.10 2.11
N GLU A 419 2.49 36.82 2.08
CA GLU A 419 1.88 36.07 3.18
C GLU A 419 2.91 35.54 4.20
N GLY A 420 4.22 35.84 4.02
CA GLY A 420 5.30 35.42 4.91
C GLY A 420 5.78 33.97 4.73
N LYS A 421 5.34 33.30 3.66
CA LYS A 421 5.75 31.93 3.30
C LYS A 421 7.03 31.95 2.44
N PRO A 422 7.79 30.83 2.39
CA PRO A 422 8.88 30.68 1.43
C PRO A 422 8.37 30.78 -0.02
N ALA A 423 9.18 31.38 -0.91
CA ALA A 423 8.84 31.60 -2.32
C ALA A 423 8.58 30.28 -3.08
N GLY A 424 9.36 29.24 -2.78
CA GLY A 424 9.08 27.87 -3.19
C GLY A 424 8.18 27.17 -2.18
N GLY A 425 7.14 26.49 -2.65
CA GLY A 425 6.29 25.63 -1.84
C GLY A 425 6.60 24.14 -1.98
N THR A 426 5.90 23.33 -1.19
CA THR A 426 6.09 21.88 -1.12
C THR A 426 4.76 21.15 -1.26
N ILE A 427 4.74 20.12 -2.10
CA ILE A 427 3.73 19.06 -2.06
C ILE A 427 4.39 17.81 -1.47
N THR A 428 3.80 17.26 -0.42
CA THR A 428 4.28 16.04 0.25
C THR A 428 3.30 14.90 -0.02
N ILE A 429 3.80 13.73 -0.42
CA ILE A 429 3.06 12.47 -0.48
C ILE A 429 3.61 11.55 0.61
N ASP A 430 2.84 11.32 1.66
CA ASP A 430 3.16 10.35 2.72
C ASP A 430 2.36 9.06 2.51
N ALA A 431 3.03 7.92 2.55
CA ALA A 431 2.38 6.61 2.49
C ALA A 431 2.80 5.69 3.64
N GLY A 432 1.89 4.80 4.04
CA GLY A 432 2.20 3.74 5.00
C GLY A 432 0.99 2.93 5.47
N HIS A 433 1.27 1.74 5.99
CA HIS A 433 0.24 0.87 6.56
C HIS A 433 -0.15 1.31 7.98
N ARG A 434 -1.45 1.59 8.20
CA ARG A 434 -2.01 1.97 9.50
C ARG A 434 -3.29 1.18 9.76
N ALA A 435 -3.40 0.58 10.95
CA ALA A 435 -4.58 -0.17 11.41
C ALA A 435 -5.12 -1.24 10.42
N GLY A 436 -4.25 -1.92 9.66
CA GLY A 436 -4.67 -2.91 8.66
C GLY A 436 -5.22 -2.33 7.36
N SER A 437 -4.94 -1.05 7.08
CA SER A 437 -5.25 -0.34 5.83
C SER A 437 -4.02 0.39 5.29
N LEU A 438 -3.96 0.58 3.98
CA LEU A 438 -2.99 1.47 3.34
C LEU A 438 -3.51 2.91 3.49
N THR A 439 -2.70 3.79 4.05
CA THR A 439 -2.97 5.24 4.10
C THR A 439 -2.02 5.95 3.15
N ILE A 440 -2.55 6.82 2.29
CA ILE A 440 -1.78 7.74 1.46
C ILE A 440 -2.34 9.14 1.68
N SER A 441 -1.50 10.09 2.09
CA SER A 441 -1.89 11.50 2.25
C SER A 441 -1.07 12.40 1.34
N ILE A 442 -1.77 13.22 0.54
CA ILE A 442 -1.18 14.29 -0.28
C ILE A 442 -1.43 15.61 0.42
N THR A 443 -0.37 16.34 0.76
CA THR A 443 -0.43 17.61 1.49
C THR A 443 0.24 18.73 0.70
N ASP A 444 -0.40 19.88 0.56
CA ASP A 444 0.19 21.10 -0.01
C ASP A 444 0.35 22.18 1.06
N ASP A 445 1.45 22.94 1.03
CA ASP A 445 1.71 24.09 1.91
C ASP A 445 1.17 25.43 1.34
N GLY A 446 0.12 25.35 0.52
CA GLY A 446 -0.51 26.45 -0.19
C GLY A 446 -1.50 27.26 0.65
N ARG A 447 -2.53 27.79 0.00
CA ARG A 447 -3.48 28.74 0.62
C ARG A 447 -4.55 28.10 1.52
N GLY A 448 -4.60 26.77 1.57
CA GLY A 448 -5.72 26.01 2.15
C GLY A 448 -7.06 26.26 1.44
N ILE A 449 -8.15 25.81 2.05
CA ILE A 449 -9.52 26.00 1.53
C ILE A 449 -10.23 27.05 2.38
N ASN A 450 -10.71 28.14 1.76
CA ASN A 450 -11.46 29.18 2.46
C ASN A 450 -12.90 28.71 2.75
N LEU A 451 -13.13 28.30 4.00
CA LEU A 451 -14.40 27.71 4.46
C LEU A 451 -15.59 28.66 4.34
N GLU A 452 -15.42 29.97 4.53
CA GLU A 452 -16.54 30.93 4.41
C GLU A 452 -16.92 31.18 2.94
N SER A 453 -15.95 31.21 2.03
CA SER A 453 -16.20 31.26 0.57
C SER A 453 -16.85 29.97 0.07
N LEU A 454 -16.46 28.82 0.63
CA LEU A 454 -17.09 27.52 0.37
C LEU A 454 -18.54 27.50 0.87
N LYS A 455 -18.78 27.86 2.13
CA LYS A 455 -20.12 27.99 2.73
C LYS A 455 -21.02 28.93 1.93
N THR A 456 -20.49 30.07 1.50
CA THR A 456 -21.21 31.03 0.64
C THR A 456 -21.63 30.36 -0.67
N LYS A 457 -20.72 29.65 -1.35
CA LYS A 457 -21.03 28.92 -2.59
C LYS A 457 -22.01 27.77 -2.44
N ILE A 458 -22.04 27.10 -1.28
CA ILE A 458 -23.00 26.04 -0.98
C ILE A 458 -24.43 26.63 -0.89
N ILE A 459 -24.56 27.81 -0.26
CA ILE A 459 -25.82 28.57 -0.18
C ILE A 459 -26.21 29.15 -1.56
N GLU A 460 -25.28 29.75 -2.31
CA GLU A 460 -25.51 30.29 -3.67
C GLU A 460 -25.99 29.23 -4.67
N ARG A 461 -25.66 27.96 -4.44
CA ARG A 461 -26.09 26.81 -5.25
C ARG A 461 -27.34 26.11 -4.71
N GLU A 462 -28.02 26.69 -3.72
CA GLU A 462 -29.24 26.17 -3.08
C GLU A 462 -29.11 24.75 -2.48
N LEU A 463 -27.88 24.29 -2.23
CA LEU A 463 -27.61 22.94 -1.69
C LEU A 463 -27.96 22.83 -0.20
N VAL A 464 -27.86 23.94 0.53
CA VAL A 464 -28.11 24.03 1.98
C VAL A 464 -28.67 25.42 2.30
N THR A 465 -29.65 25.51 3.21
CA THR A 465 -30.17 26.81 3.69
C THR A 465 -29.16 27.51 4.62
N PRO A 466 -29.15 28.86 4.71
CA PRO A 466 -28.21 29.58 5.57
C PRO A 466 -28.19 29.09 7.03
N GLN A 467 -29.36 28.79 7.60
CA GLN A 467 -29.52 28.36 8.99
C GLN A 467 -29.01 26.93 9.27
N VAL A 468 -28.84 26.11 8.23
CA VAL A 468 -28.19 24.80 8.31
C VAL A 468 -26.69 24.94 8.01
N ALA A 469 -26.30 25.79 7.06
CA ALA A 469 -24.91 26.08 6.72
C ALA A 469 -24.10 26.73 7.87
N GLU A 470 -24.77 27.41 8.81
CA GLU A 470 -24.18 27.87 10.09
C GLU A 470 -23.88 26.74 11.09
N ARG A 471 -24.49 25.56 10.93
CA ARG A 471 -24.38 24.42 11.86
C ARG A 471 -23.44 23.31 11.38
N LEU A 472 -23.11 23.29 10.09
CA LEU A 472 -22.20 22.31 9.51
C LEU A 472 -20.79 22.46 10.10
N SER A 473 -20.18 21.33 10.47
CA SER A 473 -18.76 21.25 10.80
C SER A 473 -17.88 21.49 9.57
N GLU A 474 -16.59 21.77 9.80
CA GLU A 474 -15.61 21.88 8.73
C GLU A 474 -15.57 20.63 7.83
N ALA A 475 -15.62 19.43 8.43
CA ALA A 475 -15.62 18.17 7.69
C ALA A 475 -16.85 18.06 6.77
N GLU A 476 -18.05 18.39 7.26
CA GLU A 476 -19.27 18.38 6.46
C GLU A 476 -19.23 19.42 5.34
N LEU A 477 -18.71 20.63 5.60
CA LEU A 477 -18.51 21.65 4.56
C LEU A 477 -17.55 21.19 3.46
N LEU A 478 -16.49 20.46 3.81
CA LEU A 478 -15.51 19.94 2.85
C LEU A 478 -16.05 18.77 2.01
N GLU A 479 -16.97 17.94 2.51
CA GLU A 479 -17.59 16.86 1.71
C GLU A 479 -18.38 17.41 0.49
N PHE A 480 -18.90 18.64 0.52
CA PHE A 480 -19.53 19.28 -0.65
C PHE A 480 -18.58 19.43 -1.84
N LEU A 481 -17.26 19.41 -1.63
CA LEU A 481 -16.27 19.45 -2.71
C LEU A 481 -16.26 18.17 -3.56
N PHE A 482 -16.78 17.06 -3.04
CA PHE A 482 -16.92 15.79 -3.77
C PHE A 482 -18.25 15.67 -4.54
N LEU A 483 -19.12 16.69 -4.52
CA LEU A 483 -20.37 16.66 -5.27
C LEU A 483 -20.13 16.86 -6.79
N PRO A 484 -20.81 16.10 -7.67
CA PRO A 484 -20.65 16.23 -9.11
C PRO A 484 -20.87 17.65 -9.64
N GLY A 485 -19.90 18.19 -10.37
CA GLY A 485 -19.95 19.55 -10.90
C GLY A 485 -19.87 20.67 -9.84
N PHE A 486 -19.52 20.35 -8.59
CA PHE A 486 -19.17 21.36 -7.59
C PHE A 486 -17.76 21.90 -7.86
N SER A 487 -17.62 23.22 -7.82
CA SER A 487 -16.31 23.88 -7.99
C SER A 487 -16.33 25.27 -7.36
N THR A 488 -15.20 25.67 -6.79
CA THR A 488 -15.00 26.98 -6.17
C THR A 488 -14.69 28.10 -7.17
N ARG A 489 -14.43 27.79 -8.45
CA ARG A 489 -14.21 28.77 -9.54
C ARG A 489 -15.52 29.18 -10.23
N ASN A 490 -15.61 30.46 -10.63
CA ASN A 490 -16.73 31.01 -11.42
C ASN A 490 -16.48 30.95 -12.94
N LYS A 491 -15.35 30.39 -13.39
CA LYS A 491 -14.99 30.13 -14.79
C LYS A 491 -14.27 28.79 -14.91
N VAL A 492 -14.55 28.06 -15.97
CA VAL A 492 -13.79 26.86 -16.37
C VAL A 492 -12.44 27.30 -16.93
N THR A 493 -11.37 26.61 -16.55
CA THR A 493 -10.00 26.82 -17.06
C THR A 493 -9.60 25.67 -17.98
N GLU A 494 -9.14 25.99 -19.19
CA GLU A 494 -8.91 25.04 -20.29
C GLU A 494 -7.89 23.93 -19.96
N ILE A 495 -6.98 24.17 -19.00
CA ILE A 495 -5.93 23.25 -18.54
C ILE A 495 -6.52 21.98 -17.87
N SER A 496 -7.73 22.06 -17.30
CA SER A 496 -8.50 20.91 -16.78
C SER A 496 -9.58 20.49 -17.78
N GLY A 497 -9.15 20.17 -19.01
CA GLY A 497 -9.93 20.10 -20.25
C GLY A 497 -11.08 19.07 -20.37
N ARG A 498 -11.65 18.59 -19.25
CA ARG A 498 -12.93 17.84 -19.21
C ARG A 498 -13.87 18.24 -18.07
N GLY A 499 -13.53 19.23 -17.25
CA GLY A 499 -14.35 19.62 -16.09
C GLY A 499 -14.41 18.56 -14.97
N VAL A 500 -13.37 17.74 -14.87
CA VAL A 500 -13.22 16.69 -13.84
C VAL A 500 -13.08 17.34 -12.47
N GLY A 501 -13.95 17.00 -11.51
CA GLY A 501 -13.86 17.49 -10.14
C GLY A 501 -13.25 16.48 -9.17
N LEU A 502 -13.26 16.82 -7.88
CA LEU A 502 -12.89 15.89 -6.82
C LEU A 502 -13.90 14.74 -6.68
N ASP A 503 -15.12 14.89 -7.21
CA ASP A 503 -16.13 13.84 -7.37
C ASP A 503 -15.60 12.60 -8.10
N VAL A 504 -14.78 12.80 -9.15
CA VAL A 504 -14.15 11.70 -9.89
C VAL A 504 -13.02 11.05 -9.07
N VAL A 505 -12.28 11.81 -8.28
CA VAL A 505 -11.29 11.26 -7.33
C VAL A 505 -12.00 10.39 -6.28
N GLN A 506 -13.10 10.89 -5.69
CA GLN A 506 -13.89 10.10 -4.73
C GLN A 506 -14.46 8.83 -5.37
N THR A 507 -14.91 8.92 -6.63
CA THR A 507 -15.42 7.76 -7.41
C THR A 507 -14.32 6.73 -7.69
N MET A 508 -13.12 7.15 -8.11
CA MET A 508 -11.98 6.27 -8.34
C MET A 508 -11.52 5.56 -7.05
N VAL A 509 -11.43 6.29 -5.94
CA VAL A 509 -11.05 5.73 -4.63
C VAL A 509 -12.12 4.76 -4.10
N LYS A 510 -13.42 5.07 -4.26
CA LYS A 510 -14.51 4.13 -3.94
C LYS A 510 -14.52 2.89 -4.85
N ALA A 511 -14.05 3.00 -6.10
CA ALA A 511 -13.96 1.87 -7.02
C ALA A 511 -12.86 0.84 -6.65
N VAL A 512 -11.85 1.24 -5.86
CA VAL A 512 -10.87 0.33 -5.24
C VAL A 512 -11.25 -0.08 -3.80
N GLY A 513 -12.47 0.25 -3.35
CA GLY A 513 -12.96 -0.07 -2.00
C GLY A 513 -12.37 0.81 -0.89
N GLY A 514 -11.75 1.94 -1.24
CA GLY A 514 -11.23 2.91 -0.29
C GLY A 514 -12.18 4.08 -0.01
N THR A 515 -11.72 4.98 0.85
CA THR A 515 -12.35 6.28 1.14
C THR A 515 -11.32 7.40 1.00
N VAL A 516 -11.78 8.62 0.78
CA VAL A 516 -10.93 9.82 0.76
C VAL A 516 -11.58 10.90 1.63
N ARG A 517 -10.75 11.61 2.41
CA ARG A 517 -11.15 12.74 3.26
C ARG A 517 -10.26 13.95 2.98
N ILE A 518 -10.80 15.14 3.24
CA ILE A 518 -10.08 16.41 3.15
C ILE A 518 -9.95 16.98 4.56
N THR A 519 -8.77 17.51 4.89
CA THR A 519 -8.58 18.46 5.99
C THR A 519 -7.83 19.69 5.46
N THR A 520 -8.01 20.84 6.10
CA THR A 520 -7.30 22.05 5.69
C THR A 520 -6.92 22.90 6.91
N GLN A 521 -6.03 23.85 6.69
CA GLN A 521 -5.85 24.99 7.57
C GLN A 521 -5.81 26.22 6.65
N PRO A 522 -6.84 27.09 6.68
CA PRO A 522 -6.91 28.25 5.79
C PRO A 522 -5.68 29.15 5.96
N GLY A 523 -5.01 29.45 4.85
CA GLY A 523 -3.77 30.22 4.83
C GLY A 523 -2.49 29.43 5.06
N THR A 524 -2.51 28.12 5.35
CA THR A 524 -1.27 27.32 5.55
C THR A 524 -1.20 26.01 4.79
N GLN A 525 -2.27 25.20 4.69
CA GLN A 525 -2.20 23.90 4.00
C GLN A 525 -3.55 23.28 3.61
N THR A 526 -3.51 22.34 2.66
CA THR A 526 -4.58 21.37 2.39
C THR A 526 -4.01 19.96 2.46
N CYS A 527 -4.77 18.99 2.99
CA CYS A 527 -4.40 17.58 3.00
C CYS A 527 -5.55 16.70 2.51
N PHE A 528 -5.28 15.84 1.54
CA PHE A 528 -6.17 14.79 1.08
C PHE A 528 -5.67 13.45 1.61
N THR A 529 -6.43 12.81 2.50
CA THR A 529 -6.08 11.49 3.05
C THR A 529 -6.94 10.41 2.41
N LEU A 530 -6.30 9.48 1.70
CA LEU A 530 -6.91 8.27 1.15
C LEU A 530 -6.66 7.12 2.12
N GLN A 531 -7.72 6.38 2.46
CA GLN A 531 -7.64 5.14 3.23
C GLN A 531 -8.15 3.98 2.36
N LEU A 532 -7.30 2.99 2.16
CA LEU A 532 -7.42 1.95 1.12
C LEU A 532 -7.27 0.55 1.74
N PRO A 533 -7.93 -0.48 1.19
CA PRO A 533 -7.66 -1.87 1.57
C PRO A 533 -6.23 -2.26 1.17
N ILE A 534 -5.65 -3.24 1.88
CA ILE A 534 -4.29 -3.74 1.57
C ILE A 534 -4.27 -4.54 0.25
N THR A 535 -5.38 -5.18 -0.13
CA THR A 535 -5.57 -5.87 -1.41
C THR A 535 -7.01 -5.75 -1.90
N MET A 536 -7.24 -5.82 -3.22
CA MET A 536 -8.59 -5.99 -3.79
C MET A 536 -9.05 -7.46 -3.80
N SER A 537 -8.16 -8.42 -3.54
CA SER A 537 -8.40 -9.84 -3.79
C SER A 537 -9.40 -10.50 -2.83
N VAL A 538 -9.55 -9.95 -1.62
CA VAL A 538 -10.51 -10.42 -0.62
C VAL A 538 -11.34 -9.24 -0.13
N ILE A 539 -12.57 -9.17 -0.64
CA ILE A 539 -13.57 -8.18 -0.23
C ILE A 539 -14.37 -8.79 0.92
N ARG A 540 -14.47 -8.08 2.05
CA ARG A 540 -15.41 -8.46 3.11
C ARG A 540 -16.84 -8.20 2.61
N ALA A 541 -17.70 -9.21 2.66
CA ALA A 541 -19.09 -9.12 2.21
C ALA A 541 -20.06 -9.64 3.27
N LEU A 542 -21.28 -9.11 3.25
CA LEU A 542 -22.45 -9.71 3.87
C LEU A 542 -22.98 -10.79 2.92
N LEU A 543 -23.13 -12.03 3.40
CA LEU A 543 -23.90 -13.05 2.68
C LEU A 543 -25.38 -12.90 3.01
N VAL A 544 -26.22 -12.96 1.99
CA VAL A 544 -27.67 -12.78 2.04
C VAL A 544 -28.30 -13.88 1.20
N ASP A 545 -29.26 -14.62 1.75
CA ASP A 545 -30.05 -15.58 0.98
C ASP A 545 -31.13 -14.82 0.19
N ILE A 546 -31.25 -15.09 -1.11
CA ILE A 546 -32.27 -14.50 -1.99
C ILE A 546 -32.85 -15.64 -2.83
N GLY A 547 -34.03 -16.14 -2.46
CA GLY A 547 -34.71 -17.23 -3.17
C GLY A 547 -34.07 -18.61 -2.98
N GLY A 548 -33.28 -18.83 -1.93
CA GLY A 548 -32.51 -20.06 -1.70
C GLY A 548 -31.10 -20.05 -2.31
N GLU A 549 -30.67 -18.92 -2.89
CA GLU A 549 -29.33 -18.70 -3.43
C GLU A 549 -28.53 -17.68 -2.58
N PRO A 550 -27.24 -17.92 -2.30
CA PRO A 550 -26.42 -17.00 -1.51
C PRO A 550 -25.78 -15.87 -2.35
N TYR A 551 -26.20 -14.63 -2.11
CA TYR A 551 -25.65 -13.41 -2.71
C TYR A 551 -24.70 -12.69 -1.75
N ALA A 552 -23.66 -12.03 -2.29
CA ALA A 552 -22.61 -11.38 -1.51
C ALA A 552 -22.56 -9.85 -1.74
N PHE A 553 -22.96 -9.07 -0.73
CA PHE A 553 -22.93 -7.60 -0.76
C PHE A 553 -21.64 -7.07 -0.14
N PRO A 554 -20.78 -6.32 -0.86
CA PRO A 554 -19.56 -5.74 -0.29
C PRO A 554 -19.86 -4.83 0.92
N LEU A 555 -19.32 -5.18 2.09
CA LEU A 555 -19.55 -4.43 3.33
C LEU A 555 -19.21 -2.92 3.22
N PRO A 556 -18.16 -2.48 2.48
CA PRO A 556 -17.91 -1.05 2.25
C PRO A 556 -18.96 -0.28 1.45
N ARG A 557 -20.01 -0.94 0.93
CA ARG A 557 -21.14 -0.32 0.22
C ARG A 557 -22.46 -0.36 1.00
N ILE A 558 -22.53 -1.16 2.05
CA ILE A 558 -23.70 -1.26 2.93
C ILE A 558 -23.63 -0.09 3.91
N ASP A 559 -24.68 0.72 3.95
CA ASP A 559 -24.85 1.82 4.90
C ASP A 559 -25.57 1.30 6.16
N HIS A 560 -26.69 0.58 5.97
CA HIS A 560 -27.46 -0.06 7.04
C HIS A 560 -28.00 -1.43 6.63
N ILE A 561 -28.28 -2.28 7.63
CA ILE A 561 -29.11 -3.48 7.48
C ILE A 561 -30.33 -3.26 8.36
N LEU A 562 -31.53 -3.34 7.78
CA LEU A 562 -32.79 -3.08 8.47
C LEU A 562 -33.66 -4.33 8.47
N THR A 563 -34.49 -4.48 9.51
CA THR A 563 -35.59 -5.44 9.53
C THR A 563 -36.86 -4.64 9.74
N CYS A 564 -37.69 -4.54 8.70
CA CYS A 564 -38.93 -3.78 8.70
C CYS A 564 -40.13 -4.73 8.66
N ARG A 565 -41.32 -4.20 8.94
CA ARG A 565 -42.59 -4.91 8.75
C ARG A 565 -43.16 -4.64 7.36
N ARG A 566 -43.91 -5.59 6.83
CA ARG A 566 -44.60 -5.45 5.54
C ARG A 566 -45.57 -4.25 5.49
N GLU A 567 -46.09 -3.85 6.65
CA GLU A 567 -46.95 -2.65 6.85
C GLU A 567 -46.19 -1.32 6.78
N GLU A 568 -44.88 -1.31 7.01
CA GLU A 568 -44.03 -0.11 7.02
C GLU A 568 -43.56 0.29 5.61
N ILE A 569 -43.79 -0.58 4.62
CA ILE A 569 -43.44 -0.34 3.22
C ILE A 569 -44.59 0.40 2.52
N ALA A 570 -44.37 1.68 2.24
CA ALA A 570 -45.26 2.48 1.40
C ALA A 570 -45.05 2.13 -0.09
N SER A 571 -46.11 2.19 -0.90
CA SER A 571 -46.01 2.02 -2.36
C SER A 571 -46.62 3.21 -3.09
N VAL A 572 -45.84 3.81 -3.99
CA VAL A 572 -46.18 5.04 -4.73
C VAL A 572 -45.70 4.87 -6.17
N GLU A 573 -46.58 5.12 -7.15
CA GLU A 573 -46.27 4.97 -8.60
C GLU A 573 -45.59 3.63 -8.97
N ALA A 574 -46.05 2.53 -8.35
CA ALA A 574 -45.51 1.18 -8.48
C ALA A 574 -44.04 1.00 -8.04
N ARG A 575 -43.53 1.91 -7.19
CA ARG A 575 -42.26 1.78 -6.48
C ARG A 575 -42.53 1.69 -4.98
N ASN A 576 -41.73 0.86 -4.30
CA ASN A 576 -41.82 0.69 -2.86
C ASN A 576 -40.82 1.59 -2.14
N TYR A 577 -41.16 2.01 -0.93
CA TYR A 577 -40.38 2.94 -0.13
C TYR A 577 -40.50 2.59 1.36
N ILE A 578 -39.45 2.88 2.12
CA ILE A 578 -39.49 2.91 3.59
C ILE A 578 -38.94 4.24 4.09
N ASP A 579 -39.55 4.81 5.13
CA ASP A 579 -38.99 5.97 5.83
C ASP A 579 -37.98 5.49 6.89
N HIS A 580 -36.75 5.98 6.80
CA HIS A 580 -35.69 5.69 7.77
C HIS A 580 -34.94 6.99 8.11
N ASP A 581 -34.95 7.36 9.39
CA ASP A 581 -34.45 8.63 9.91
C ASP A 581 -35.00 9.90 9.21
N GLY A 582 -36.24 9.83 8.68
CA GLY A 582 -36.88 10.92 7.95
C GLY A 582 -36.48 11.02 6.47
N VAL A 583 -35.81 9.98 5.94
CA VAL A 583 -35.41 9.84 4.54
C VAL A 583 -36.15 8.66 3.92
N ALA A 584 -36.95 8.92 2.89
CA ALA A 584 -37.60 7.88 2.11
C ALA A 584 -36.57 7.12 1.24
N ILE A 585 -36.19 5.92 1.67
CA ILE A 585 -35.32 5.00 0.93
C ILE A 585 -36.20 4.24 -0.08
N GLY A 586 -35.82 4.28 -1.37
CA GLY A 586 -36.47 3.49 -2.40
C GLY A 586 -36.07 2.02 -2.32
N LEU A 587 -37.06 1.13 -2.27
CA LEU A 587 -36.88 -0.31 -2.15
C LEU A 587 -37.11 -1.03 -3.48
N VAL A 588 -36.24 -1.99 -3.81
CA VAL A 588 -36.40 -2.89 -4.95
C VAL A 588 -36.29 -4.34 -4.51
N HIS A 589 -37.38 -5.10 -4.64
CA HIS A 589 -37.40 -6.51 -4.23
C HIS A 589 -36.38 -7.32 -5.04
N ALA A 590 -35.37 -7.90 -4.38
CA ALA A 590 -34.18 -8.42 -5.06
C ALA A 590 -34.47 -9.53 -6.07
N CYS A 591 -35.50 -10.36 -5.85
CA CYS A 591 -35.95 -11.36 -6.82
C CYS A 591 -36.31 -10.74 -8.18
N ASN A 592 -36.87 -9.53 -8.19
CA ASN A 592 -37.21 -8.79 -9.41
C ASN A 592 -35.98 -8.18 -10.12
N VAL A 593 -34.84 -8.07 -9.42
CA VAL A 593 -33.56 -7.58 -9.97
C VAL A 593 -32.77 -8.73 -10.62
N PHE A 594 -32.86 -9.92 -10.04
CA PHE A 594 -32.16 -11.12 -10.49
C PHE A 594 -33.01 -12.06 -11.37
N ASP A 595 -34.28 -11.71 -11.63
CA ASP A 595 -35.26 -12.49 -12.41
C ASP A 595 -35.53 -13.90 -11.82
N ILE A 596 -35.61 -13.97 -10.49
CA ILE A 596 -35.85 -15.18 -9.69
C ILE A 596 -37.33 -15.26 -9.30
N GLU A 597 -37.92 -16.46 -9.31
CA GLU A 597 -39.27 -16.67 -8.75
C GLU A 597 -39.31 -16.28 -7.26
N MET A 598 -40.24 -15.40 -6.88
CA MET A 598 -40.40 -15.01 -5.49
C MET A 598 -40.92 -16.20 -4.67
N PRO A 599 -40.23 -16.60 -3.57
CA PRO A 599 -40.75 -17.65 -2.69
C PRO A 599 -42.01 -17.15 -1.95
N ASP A 600 -42.99 -18.04 -1.80
CA ASP A 600 -44.15 -17.79 -0.92
C ASP A 600 -43.68 -17.70 0.54
N SER A 601 -43.50 -16.47 1.02
CA SER A 601 -43.12 -16.17 2.40
C SER A 601 -44.25 -15.44 3.14
N ASP A 602 -44.83 -16.18 4.09
CA ASP A 602 -45.79 -15.71 5.11
C ASP A 602 -45.10 -14.89 6.24
N GLU A 603 -43.82 -14.51 6.11
CA GLU A 603 -43.15 -13.68 7.12
C GLU A 603 -43.65 -12.22 7.08
N ASP A 604 -44.09 -11.72 8.24
CA ASP A 604 -44.51 -10.33 8.47
C ASP A 604 -43.33 -9.34 8.37
N THR A 605 -42.11 -9.82 8.53
CA THR A 605 -40.86 -9.03 8.56
C THR A 605 -40.01 -9.26 7.32
N ILE A 606 -39.47 -8.18 6.76
CA ILE A 606 -38.60 -8.19 5.59
C ILE A 606 -37.23 -7.63 5.99
N SER A 607 -36.16 -8.30 5.57
CA SER A 607 -34.79 -7.78 5.69
C SER A 607 -34.45 -6.89 4.49
N VAL A 608 -33.93 -5.70 4.75
CA VAL A 608 -33.56 -4.69 3.75
C VAL A 608 -32.08 -4.36 3.90
N VAL A 609 -31.34 -4.42 2.79
CA VAL A 609 -29.89 -4.13 2.76
C VAL A 609 -29.69 -2.76 2.12
N VAL A 610 -29.60 -1.72 2.95
CA VAL A 610 -29.44 -0.35 2.47
C VAL A 610 -28.03 -0.16 1.94
N VAL A 611 -27.90 0.00 0.63
CA VAL A 611 -26.64 0.34 -0.05
C VAL A 611 -26.58 1.84 -0.36
N SER A 612 -25.37 2.38 -0.37
CA SER A 612 -25.12 3.77 -0.77
C SER A 612 -24.28 3.86 -2.05
N ASP A 613 -24.72 4.69 -3.01
CA ASP A 613 -23.87 5.19 -4.09
C ASP A 613 -24.06 6.70 -4.23
N ARG A 614 -22.94 7.43 -4.38
CA ARG A 614 -22.90 8.91 -4.56
C ARG A 614 -23.73 9.73 -3.55
N GLY A 615 -23.99 9.19 -2.36
CA GLY A 615 -24.81 9.83 -1.32
C GLY A 615 -26.32 9.57 -1.43
N GLN A 616 -26.77 8.80 -2.42
CA GLN A 616 -28.14 8.27 -2.50
C GLN A 616 -28.21 6.88 -1.83
N ARG A 617 -29.33 6.63 -1.13
CA ARG A 617 -29.64 5.37 -0.43
C ARG A 617 -30.66 4.57 -1.23
N PHE A 618 -30.42 3.28 -1.38
CA PHE A 618 -31.32 2.30 -2.02
C PHE A 618 -31.37 1.04 -1.15
N GLY A 619 -32.49 0.31 -1.14
CA GLY A 619 -32.64 -0.95 -0.39
C GLY A 619 -33.49 -1.98 -1.10
#